data_AF-A0A9E0HFB1-F1
#
_entry.id   AF-A0A9E0HFB1-F1
#
_cell.length_a   1.000
_cell.length_b   1.000
_cell.length_c   1.000
_cell.angle_alpha   90.00
_cell.angle_beta   90.00
_cell.angle_gamma   90.00
#
_symmetry.space_group_name_H-M   'P 1'
#
loop_
_entity.id
_entity.type
_entity.pdbx_description
1 polymer ?
#
loop_
_entity_poly.entity_id
_entity_poly.type
_entity_poly.pdbx_seq_one_letter_code
_entity_poly.pdbx_strand_id
1 'polypeptide(L)'
;MRRTFLPLVAMLSLALSFLGASAQAGGGPEKVFAGKILTSDKKYPSYAKSPAAYVATLKKQSKVNFFEDKAKQTWKIYFAAFFKKGLTDIEVAVKLYDVGQRQKVLLASFEQFVDQRGQKALLSHFTLERKHVGVNKHLLMVIEVSGRPVASGKFKILGEEERLSGKVDFTDEDTKRTEDDE
;
A
#
# COMPACT_ATOMS: atom_id res chain seq x y z
N MET A 1 -67.75 -0.33 -65.48
CA MET A 1 -66.97 -1.30 -64.68
C MET A 1 -66.60 -0.65 -63.35
N ARG A 2 -66.91 -1.32 -62.23
CA ARG A 2 -66.77 -0.84 -60.85
C ARG A 2 -65.59 -1.56 -60.15
N ARG A 3 -64.85 -0.80 -59.33
CA ARG A 3 -64.19 -1.13 -58.04
C ARG A 3 -63.15 -2.28 -58.03
N THR A 4 -61.96 -2.02 -57.47
CA THR A 4 -61.65 -2.17 -56.02
C THR A 4 -60.27 -1.61 -55.64
N PHE A 5 -60.21 -1.10 -54.41
CA PHE A 5 -59.06 -0.59 -53.67
C PHE A 5 -58.12 -1.69 -53.17
N LEU A 6 -56.83 -1.37 -52.92
CA LEU A 6 -56.16 -1.53 -51.61
C LEU A 6 -54.74 -0.92 -51.65
N PRO A 7 -54.32 -0.12 -50.64
CA PRO A 7 -53.00 0.49 -50.56
C PRO A 7 -52.02 -0.40 -49.77
N LEU A 8 -50.77 -0.53 -50.24
CA LEU A 8 -49.71 -1.18 -49.47
C LEU A 8 -48.89 -0.12 -48.72
N VAL A 9 -49.21 0.01 -47.44
CA VAL A 9 -48.38 0.67 -46.43
C VAL A 9 -47.22 -0.26 -46.08
N ALA A 10 -45.99 0.19 -46.26
CA ALA A 10 -44.82 -0.41 -45.65
C ALA A 10 -44.07 0.65 -44.84
N MET A 11 -44.46 0.78 -43.57
CA MET A 11 -43.65 1.41 -42.52
C MET A 11 -42.34 0.63 -42.39
N LEU A 12 -41.21 1.26 -42.68
CA LEU A 12 -39.92 0.76 -42.21
C LEU A 12 -39.51 1.58 -40.98
N SER A 13 -39.93 1.08 -39.82
CA SER A 13 -39.54 1.54 -38.50
C SER A 13 -38.03 1.32 -38.33
N LEU A 14 -37.22 2.38 -38.47
CA LEU A 14 -35.80 2.32 -38.15
C LEU A 14 -35.67 2.21 -36.63
N ALA A 15 -35.54 0.96 -36.17
CA ALA A 15 -35.42 0.60 -34.78
C ALA A 15 -34.18 1.27 -34.15
N LEU A 16 -34.47 2.10 -33.15
CA LEU A 16 -33.53 2.70 -32.23
C LEU A 16 -32.79 1.59 -31.46
N SER A 17 -31.62 1.20 -31.94
CA SER A 17 -30.75 0.24 -31.25
C SER A 17 -29.95 0.95 -30.16
N PHE A 18 -30.62 1.29 -29.05
CA PHE A 18 -29.93 1.43 -27.77
C PHE A 18 -29.63 0.03 -27.26
N LEU A 19 -28.36 -0.32 -27.10
CA LEU A 19 -27.90 -1.27 -26.08
C LEU A 19 -26.39 -1.11 -25.88
N GLY A 20 -26.05 -0.29 -24.89
CA GLY A 20 -25.03 -0.59 -23.90
C GLY A 20 -23.60 -0.78 -24.41
N ALA A 21 -22.81 0.27 -24.28
CA ALA A 21 -21.38 0.16 -24.03
C ALA A 21 -21.13 -0.84 -22.89
N SER A 22 -20.71 -2.07 -23.22
CA SER A 22 -19.99 -2.90 -22.27
C SER A 22 -18.52 -2.51 -22.35
N ALA A 23 -18.17 -1.42 -21.67
CA ALA A 23 -16.80 -1.19 -21.22
C ALA A 23 -16.41 -2.22 -20.14
N GLN A 24 -16.55 -3.52 -20.45
CA GLN A 24 -16.18 -4.61 -19.57
C GLN A 24 -14.75 -5.06 -19.89
N ALA A 25 -13.80 -4.12 -19.81
CA ALA A 25 -12.38 -4.43 -19.90
C ALA A 25 -11.55 -3.68 -18.86
N GLY A 26 -12.15 -3.38 -17.70
CA GLY A 26 -11.38 -3.12 -16.49
C GLY A 26 -10.74 -4.43 -16.03
N GLY A 27 -9.46 -4.64 -16.34
CA GLY A 27 -8.74 -5.84 -15.90
C GLY A 27 -8.80 -6.03 -14.39
N GLY A 28 -8.58 -7.27 -13.93
CA GLY A 28 -8.50 -7.56 -12.50
C GLY A 28 -7.42 -6.75 -11.77
N PRO A 29 -7.36 -6.82 -10.42
CA PRO A 29 -6.47 -5.98 -9.62
C PRO A 29 -4.99 -6.13 -10.03
N GLU A 30 -4.57 -7.32 -10.46
CA GLU A 30 -3.26 -7.61 -11.05
C GLU A 30 -2.89 -6.67 -12.21
N LYS A 31 -3.85 -6.32 -13.06
CA LYS A 31 -3.64 -5.42 -14.20
C LYS A 31 -3.74 -3.95 -13.80
N VAL A 32 -4.67 -3.61 -12.91
CA VAL A 32 -4.91 -2.22 -12.47
C VAL A 32 -3.76 -1.69 -11.61
N PHE A 33 -3.18 -2.56 -10.78
CA PHE A 33 -2.12 -2.21 -9.84
C PHE A 33 -0.76 -2.77 -10.25
N ALA A 34 -0.58 -3.24 -11.48
CA ALA A 34 0.66 -3.83 -11.96
C ALA A 34 1.91 -2.99 -11.58
N GLY A 35 2.81 -3.59 -10.81
CA GLY A 35 4.03 -2.98 -10.27
C GLY A 35 3.85 -2.09 -9.04
N LYS A 36 2.67 -2.09 -8.41
CA LYS A 36 2.36 -1.24 -7.24
C LYS A 36 2.22 -2.07 -5.98
N ILE A 37 2.56 -1.44 -4.86
CA ILE A 37 2.23 -1.93 -3.53
C ILE A 37 1.20 -0.97 -2.93
N LEU A 38 0.06 -1.53 -2.53
CA LEU A 38 -0.95 -0.84 -1.74
C LEU A 38 -0.75 -1.20 -0.28
N THR A 39 -0.88 -0.24 0.62
CA THR A 39 -0.73 -0.44 2.07
C THR A 39 -2.04 -0.12 2.79
N SER A 40 -2.31 -0.78 3.92
CA SER A 40 -3.52 -0.58 4.73
C SER A 40 -3.25 -0.87 6.20
N ASP A 41 -4.07 -0.27 7.08
CA ASP A 41 -4.08 -0.56 8.51
C ASP A 41 -4.95 -1.79 8.84
N LYS A 42 -5.62 -2.34 7.83
CA LYS A 42 -6.47 -3.53 7.93
C LYS A 42 -6.03 -4.57 6.90
N LYS A 43 -6.26 -5.84 7.24
CA LYS A 43 -6.04 -6.95 6.31
C LYS A 43 -6.92 -6.75 5.06
N TYR A 44 -6.30 -6.77 3.88
CA TYR A 44 -7.03 -6.78 2.63
C TYR A 44 -7.85 -8.07 2.49
N PRO A 45 -9.05 -8.02 1.88
CA PRO A 45 -9.85 -9.22 1.65
C PRO A 45 -9.12 -10.14 0.67
N SER A 46 -9.15 -11.45 0.92
CA SER A 46 -8.62 -12.46 0.00
C SER A 46 -9.57 -12.77 -1.16
N TYR A 47 -10.81 -12.29 -1.10
CA TYR A 47 -11.87 -12.57 -2.06
C TYR A 47 -12.82 -11.38 -2.24
N ALA A 48 -13.39 -11.24 -3.45
CA ALA A 48 -14.47 -10.31 -3.74
C ALA A 48 -15.40 -10.90 -4.80
N LYS A 49 -16.65 -10.42 -4.82
CA LYS A 49 -17.70 -10.89 -5.74
C LYS A 49 -17.41 -10.65 -7.22
N SER A 50 -16.54 -9.70 -7.54
CA SER A 50 -16.12 -9.41 -8.92
C SER A 50 -14.76 -8.71 -8.95
N PRO A 51 -14.03 -8.72 -10.08
CA PRO A 51 -12.75 -8.03 -10.22
C PRO A 51 -12.87 -6.51 -9.98
N ALA A 52 -13.92 -5.87 -10.49
CA ALA A 52 -14.17 -4.45 -10.31
C ALA A 52 -14.47 -4.09 -8.85
N ALA A 53 -15.29 -4.92 -8.17
CA ALA A 53 -15.54 -4.76 -6.74
C ALA A 53 -14.24 -4.91 -5.94
N TYR A 54 -13.39 -5.87 -6.30
CA TYR A 54 -12.11 -6.05 -5.61
C TYR A 54 -11.21 -4.82 -5.74
N VAL A 55 -11.05 -4.31 -6.97
CA VAL A 55 -10.27 -3.09 -7.24
C VAL A 55 -10.80 -1.91 -6.43
N ALA A 56 -12.12 -1.73 -6.39
CA ALA A 56 -12.75 -0.66 -5.61
C ALA A 56 -12.48 -0.82 -4.10
N THR A 57 -12.59 -2.03 -3.56
CA THR A 57 -12.30 -2.31 -2.15
C THR A 57 -10.83 -2.05 -1.81
N LEU A 58 -9.90 -2.52 -2.64
CA LEU A 58 -8.46 -2.29 -2.46
C LEU A 58 -8.14 -0.79 -2.44
N LYS A 59 -8.68 -0.02 -3.39
CA LYS A 59 -8.52 1.46 -3.41
C LYS A 59 -9.07 2.08 -2.14
N LYS A 60 -10.29 1.71 -1.74
CA LYS A 60 -10.96 2.27 -0.56
C LYS A 60 -10.22 1.99 0.74
N GLN A 61 -9.62 0.81 0.87
CA GLN A 61 -8.89 0.40 2.07
C GLN A 61 -7.43 0.88 2.07
N SER A 62 -6.90 1.35 0.94
CA SER A 62 -5.52 1.80 0.85
C SER A 62 -5.29 3.08 1.64
N LYS A 63 -4.24 3.07 2.46
CA LYS A 63 -3.76 4.18 3.25
C LYS A 63 -2.28 4.39 3.00
N VAL A 64 -1.86 5.64 3.09
CA VAL A 64 -0.44 6.04 2.92
C VAL A 64 0.12 6.71 4.17
N ASN A 65 -0.68 6.88 5.23
CA ASN A 65 -0.24 7.44 6.51
C ASN A 65 -0.63 6.47 7.62
N PHE A 66 0.32 6.17 8.50
CA PHE A 66 0.16 5.20 9.57
C PHE A 66 0.61 5.80 10.89
N PHE A 67 -0.27 5.74 11.89
CA PHE A 67 0.01 6.24 13.23
C PHE A 67 0.58 5.11 14.10
N GLU A 68 1.51 5.48 14.97
CA GLU A 68 2.14 4.57 15.93
C GLU A 68 1.11 4.06 16.94
N ASP A 69 1.16 2.76 17.23
CA ASP A 69 0.59 2.21 18.46
C ASP A 69 1.49 2.65 19.61
N LYS A 70 1.09 3.67 20.36
CA LYS A 70 1.90 4.28 21.44
C LYS A 70 2.27 3.30 22.55
N ALA A 71 1.41 2.33 22.85
CA ALA A 71 1.66 1.37 23.93
C ALA A 71 2.75 0.36 23.53
N LYS A 72 2.79 0.00 22.24
CA LYS A 72 3.75 -0.98 21.71
C LYS A 72 4.94 -0.35 21.02
N GLN A 73 4.88 0.95 20.71
CA GLN A 73 5.83 1.67 19.88
C GLN A 73 6.05 0.99 18.52
N THR A 74 4.94 0.61 17.86
CA THR A 74 4.97 -0.11 16.59
C THR A 74 3.99 0.42 15.54
N TRP A 75 4.25 0.11 14.27
CA TRP A 75 3.30 0.26 13.17
C TRP A 75 3.03 -1.10 12.53
N LYS A 76 1.79 -1.57 12.57
CA LYS A 76 1.36 -2.76 11.83
C LYS A 76 0.84 -2.34 10.46
N ILE A 77 1.50 -2.81 9.40
CA ILE A 77 1.18 -2.45 8.02
C ILE A 77 0.80 -3.71 7.26
N TYR A 78 -0.43 -3.74 6.75
CA TYR A 78 -0.84 -4.72 5.75
C TYR A 78 -0.53 -4.18 4.37
N PHE A 79 -0.14 -5.06 3.45
CA PHE A 79 0.10 -4.66 2.08
C PHE A 79 -0.44 -5.68 1.07
N ALA A 80 -0.76 -5.18 -0.11
CA ALA A 80 -1.08 -5.94 -1.31
C ALA A 80 -0.14 -5.46 -2.42
N ALA A 81 0.82 -6.31 -2.78
CA ALA A 81 1.72 -6.08 -3.90
C ALA A 81 1.17 -6.76 -5.15
N PHE A 82 1.20 -6.04 -6.26
CA PHE A 82 0.80 -6.56 -7.58
C PHE A 82 2.00 -6.41 -8.51
N PHE A 83 2.47 -7.52 -9.05
CA PHE A 83 3.69 -7.60 -9.84
C PHE A 83 3.39 -7.35 -11.32
N LYS A 84 4.30 -6.68 -12.04
CA LYS A 84 4.11 -6.40 -13.48
C LYS A 84 4.02 -7.68 -14.33
N LYS A 85 4.67 -8.74 -13.86
CA LYS A 85 4.72 -10.09 -14.46
C LYS A 85 4.66 -11.10 -13.32
N GLY A 86 4.31 -12.35 -13.63
CA GLY A 86 4.40 -13.42 -12.65
C GLY A 86 5.83 -13.58 -12.15
N LEU A 87 5.99 -13.86 -10.86
CA LEU A 87 7.32 -14.02 -10.26
C LEU A 87 8.05 -15.22 -10.87
N THR A 88 9.36 -15.07 -11.10
CA THR A 88 10.21 -16.16 -11.61
C THR A 88 10.68 -17.10 -10.51
N ASP A 89 10.66 -16.62 -9.26
CA ASP A 89 11.04 -17.36 -8.08
C ASP A 89 9.96 -17.27 -6.99
N ILE A 90 10.03 -18.14 -6.01
CA ILE A 90 9.14 -18.15 -4.85
C ILE A 90 9.63 -17.23 -3.73
N GLU A 91 10.93 -16.98 -3.66
CA GLU A 91 11.52 -16.06 -2.70
C GLU A 91 11.50 -14.62 -3.24
N VAL A 92 11.06 -13.69 -2.40
CA VAL A 92 11.10 -12.25 -2.68
C VAL A 92 11.75 -11.51 -1.51
N ALA A 93 12.58 -10.52 -1.82
CA ALA A 93 13.13 -9.61 -0.81
C ALA A 93 12.25 -8.36 -0.71
N VAL A 94 11.74 -8.07 0.49
CA VAL A 94 11.03 -6.84 0.80
C VAL A 94 12.00 -5.87 1.46
N LYS A 95 12.24 -4.74 0.81
CA LYS A 95 13.14 -3.69 1.29
C LYS A 95 12.36 -2.42 1.61
N LEU A 96 12.66 -1.83 2.76
CA LEU A 96 12.10 -0.57 3.22
C LEU A 96 13.19 0.49 3.28
N TYR A 97 12.96 1.59 2.57
CA TYR A 97 13.89 2.71 2.53
C TYR A 97 13.25 3.98 3.08
N ASP A 98 14.00 4.75 3.87
CA ASP A 98 13.69 6.16 4.12
C ASP A 98 14.03 6.97 2.86
N VAL A 99 13.05 7.73 2.39
CA VAL A 99 13.14 8.64 1.25
C VAL A 99 12.69 10.06 1.61
N GLY A 100 12.61 10.38 2.91
CA GLY A 100 12.31 11.73 3.40
C GLY A 100 13.48 12.70 3.28
N GLN A 101 14.70 12.17 3.26
CA GLN A 101 15.94 12.93 3.10
C GLN A 101 16.42 12.92 1.63
N ARG A 102 17.47 13.70 1.33
CA ARG A 102 18.06 13.76 -0.03
C ARG A 102 18.57 12.40 -0.52
N GLN A 103 19.02 11.54 0.39
CA GLN A 103 19.53 10.21 0.08
C GLN A 103 18.55 9.12 0.52
N LYS A 104 18.48 8.05 -0.27
CA LYS A 104 17.69 6.85 0.01
C LYS A 104 18.46 5.96 1.01
N VAL A 105 17.92 5.77 2.21
CA VAL A 105 18.56 4.99 3.29
C VAL A 105 17.79 3.69 3.50
N LEU A 106 18.45 2.53 3.44
CA LEU A 106 17.81 1.25 3.75
C LEU A 106 17.59 1.14 5.27
N LEU A 107 16.34 0.94 5.69
CA LEU A 107 15.97 0.77 7.10
C LEU A 107 15.80 -0.69 7.48
N ALA A 108 15.19 -1.49 6.59
CA ALA A 108 14.93 -2.90 6.85
C ALA A 108 14.89 -3.69 5.55
N SER A 109 15.27 -4.97 5.64
CA SER A 109 15.17 -5.96 4.56
C SER A 109 14.76 -7.29 5.16
N PHE A 110 13.77 -7.95 4.57
CA PHE A 110 13.31 -9.27 5.00
C PHE A 110 12.83 -10.09 3.81
N GLU A 111 12.93 -11.40 3.91
CA GLU A 111 12.49 -12.33 2.89
C GLU A 111 11.02 -12.70 3.11
N GLN A 112 10.29 -12.90 2.01
CA GLN A 112 8.98 -13.54 2.01
C GLN A 112 8.95 -14.61 0.93
N PHE A 113 8.16 -15.65 1.18
CA PHE A 113 7.95 -16.73 0.23
C PHE A 113 6.51 -16.66 -0.27
N VAL A 114 6.34 -16.70 -1.59
CA VAL A 114 5.03 -16.91 -2.24
C VAL A 114 4.77 -18.40 -2.40
N ASP A 115 3.49 -18.77 -2.55
CA ASP A 115 3.09 -20.18 -2.60
C ASP A 115 3.59 -20.89 -3.86
N GLN A 116 3.71 -20.16 -4.97
CA GLN A 116 4.11 -20.72 -6.26
C GLN A 116 4.76 -19.71 -7.20
N ARG A 117 5.61 -20.21 -8.11
CA ARG A 117 6.13 -19.43 -9.24
C ARG A 117 4.98 -18.97 -10.14
N GLY A 118 5.16 -17.83 -10.79
CA GLY A 118 4.16 -17.23 -11.66
C GLY A 118 3.05 -16.45 -10.93
N GLN A 119 3.04 -16.49 -9.58
CA GLN A 119 2.13 -15.68 -8.76
C GLN A 119 2.30 -14.18 -9.09
N LYS A 120 1.17 -13.47 -9.19
CA LYS A 120 1.13 -12.07 -9.64
C LYS A 120 0.81 -11.08 -8.53
N ALA A 121 0.27 -11.54 -7.40
CA ALA A 121 0.05 -10.71 -6.23
C ALA A 121 0.53 -11.38 -4.94
N LEU A 122 0.91 -10.57 -3.97
CA LEU A 122 1.25 -10.99 -2.61
C LEU A 122 0.47 -10.11 -1.62
N LEU A 123 -0.34 -10.74 -0.79
CA LEU A 123 -1.02 -10.09 0.33
C LEU A 123 -0.34 -10.54 1.62
N SER A 124 0.21 -9.60 2.37
CA SER A 124 0.97 -9.91 3.58
C SER A 124 0.94 -8.71 4.54
N HIS A 125 1.68 -8.83 5.64
CA HIS A 125 1.86 -7.75 6.60
C HIS A 125 3.24 -7.82 7.24
N PHE A 126 3.62 -6.72 7.86
CA PHE A 126 4.80 -6.62 8.72
C PHE A 126 4.50 -5.63 9.85
N THR A 127 5.31 -5.72 10.90
CA THR A 127 5.28 -4.78 12.02
C THR A 127 6.63 -4.08 12.06
N LEU A 128 6.61 -2.76 12.09
CA LEU A 128 7.79 -1.93 12.31
C LEU A 128 7.88 -1.54 13.77
N GLU A 129 9.06 -1.65 14.36
CA GLU A 129 9.33 -1.20 15.72
C GLU A 129 10.07 0.14 15.71
N ARG A 130 9.62 1.09 16.53
CA ARG A 130 10.20 2.44 16.65
C ARG A 130 11.70 2.42 16.83
N LYS A 131 12.22 1.53 17.67
CA LYS A 131 13.66 1.41 17.95
C LYS A 131 14.51 1.13 16.71
N HIS A 132 13.93 0.56 15.65
CA HIS A 132 14.63 0.20 14.42
C HIS A 132 14.45 1.23 13.29
N VAL A 133 13.27 1.84 13.19
CA VAL A 133 12.94 2.73 12.05
C VAL A 133 12.80 4.21 12.41
N GLY A 134 12.75 4.54 13.70
CA GLY A 134 12.42 5.88 14.19
C GLY A 134 10.96 6.26 13.95
N VAL A 135 10.65 7.54 14.08
CA VAL A 135 9.31 8.13 13.84
C VAL A 135 9.35 9.09 12.64
N ASN A 136 8.17 9.46 12.13
CA ASN A 136 7.99 10.53 11.14
C ASN A 136 8.79 10.32 9.82
N LYS A 137 8.81 9.06 9.34
CA LYS A 137 9.54 8.67 8.13
C LYS A 137 8.65 8.64 6.89
N HIS A 138 9.25 9.00 5.76
CA HIS A 138 8.67 8.78 4.43
C HIS A 138 9.30 7.52 3.84
N LEU A 139 8.53 6.44 3.74
CA LEU A 139 9.03 5.14 3.36
C LEU A 139 8.74 4.81 1.90
N LEU A 140 9.72 4.20 1.25
CA LEU A 140 9.59 3.50 -0.02
C LEU A 140 9.78 2.01 0.24
N MET A 141 8.72 1.24 0.02
CA MET A 141 8.80 -0.22 -0.04
C MET A 141 9.09 -0.67 -1.46
N VAL A 142 10.03 -1.60 -1.60
CA VAL A 142 10.37 -2.26 -2.85
C VAL A 142 10.36 -3.76 -2.61
N ILE A 143 9.69 -4.51 -3.48
CA ILE A 143 9.81 -5.96 -3.53
C ILE A 143 10.69 -6.31 -4.71
N GLU A 144 11.71 -7.13 -4.46
CA GLU A 144 12.70 -7.56 -5.44
C GLU A 144 12.69 -9.08 -5.60
N VAL A 145 12.94 -9.53 -6.82
CA VAL A 145 13.27 -10.94 -7.14
C VAL A 145 14.65 -10.95 -7.77
N SER A 146 15.58 -11.71 -7.20
CA SER A 146 16.98 -11.77 -7.67
C SER A 146 17.59 -10.37 -7.87
N GLY A 147 17.31 -9.45 -6.94
CA GLY A 147 17.79 -8.06 -6.96
C GLY A 147 17.07 -7.12 -7.95
N ARG A 148 16.03 -7.58 -8.65
CA ARG A 148 15.26 -6.75 -9.59
C ARG A 148 13.93 -6.32 -8.98
N PRO A 149 13.60 -5.01 -8.98
CA PRO A 149 12.33 -4.53 -8.43
C PRO A 149 11.14 -4.97 -9.28
N VAL A 150 10.17 -5.64 -8.64
CA VAL A 150 8.95 -6.16 -9.28
C VAL A 150 7.69 -5.39 -8.88
N ALA A 151 7.69 -4.76 -7.71
CA ALA A 151 6.66 -3.84 -7.25
C ALA A 151 7.23 -2.83 -6.25
N SER A 152 6.60 -1.65 -6.15
CA SER A 152 6.95 -0.65 -5.14
C SER A 152 5.75 0.17 -4.66
N GLY A 153 5.83 0.72 -3.45
CA GLY A 153 4.83 1.63 -2.90
C GLY A 153 5.45 2.60 -1.90
N LYS A 154 4.85 3.78 -1.77
CA LYS A 154 5.28 4.80 -0.80
C LYS A 154 4.21 5.01 0.27
N PHE A 155 4.64 5.17 1.51
CA PHE A 155 3.78 5.49 2.64
C PHE A 155 4.59 6.24 3.71
N LYS A 156 3.91 6.74 4.74
CA LYS A 156 4.51 7.46 5.86
C LYS A 156 4.14 6.79 7.17
N ILE A 157 5.09 6.74 8.08
CA ILE A 157 4.86 6.39 9.48
C ILE A 157 4.96 7.67 10.31
N LEU A 158 4.03 7.83 11.23
CA LEU A 158 3.87 9.00 12.09
C LEU A 158 3.92 8.55 13.54
N GLY A 159 4.64 9.31 14.37
CA GLY A 159 4.79 9.04 15.81
C GLY A 159 5.18 10.30 16.56
N GLU A 160 5.08 10.25 17.89
CA GLU A 160 5.47 11.36 18.75
C GLU A 160 6.95 11.25 19.10
N GLU A 161 7.74 12.27 18.77
CA GLU A 161 9.13 12.36 19.22
C GLU A 161 9.19 12.48 20.74
N GLU A 162 10.14 11.78 21.35
CA GLU A 162 10.38 11.93 22.80
C GLU A 162 10.89 13.34 23.06
N ARG A 163 10.03 14.16 23.66
CA ARG A 163 10.45 15.45 24.22
C ARG A 163 11.18 15.17 25.52
N LEU A 164 12.50 15.01 25.44
CA LEU A 164 13.36 15.14 26.61
C LEU A 164 13.32 16.62 27.04
N SER A 165 12.32 17.00 27.83
CA SER A 165 12.33 18.30 28.49
C SER A 165 13.46 18.23 29.52
N GLY A 166 14.63 18.75 29.15
CA GLY A 166 15.79 18.87 30.03
C GLY A 166 15.52 19.83 31.18
N LYS A 167 14.65 19.46 32.12
CA LYS A 167 14.68 20.01 33.46
C LYS A 167 15.87 19.37 34.15
N VAL A 168 16.98 20.08 34.14
CA VAL A 168 18.08 19.82 35.07
C VAL A 168 17.63 20.44 36.38
N ASP A 169 17.17 19.62 37.31
CA ASP A 169 16.99 20.06 38.69
C ASP A 169 18.39 20.15 39.31
N PHE A 170 18.95 21.37 39.33
CA PHE A 170 20.15 21.64 40.12
C PHE A 170 19.75 21.57 41.58
N THR A 171 20.13 20.50 42.28
CA THR A 171 20.07 20.47 43.74
C THR A 171 21.26 21.27 44.28
N ASP A 172 21.01 22.17 45.24
CA ASP A 172 22.00 23.07 45.87
C ASP A 172 23.22 22.36 46.52
N GLU A 173 23.24 21.03 46.53
CA GLU A 173 24.27 20.18 47.14
C GLU A 173 25.59 20.16 46.36
N ASP A 174 25.61 20.53 45.07
CA ASP A 174 26.83 20.57 44.25
C ASP A 174 27.73 21.81 44.51
N THR A 175 27.30 22.75 45.35
CA THR A 175 28.06 24.00 45.61
C THR A 175 28.83 23.99 46.95
N LYS A 176 28.90 22.86 47.66
CA LYS A 176 29.62 22.76 48.94
C LYS A 176 30.54 21.54 49.01
N ARG A 177 31.80 21.72 48.62
CA ARG A 177 33.00 21.30 49.38
C ARG A 177 34.23 21.23 48.46
N THR A 178 35.15 22.16 48.66
CA THR A 178 36.58 21.91 48.88
C THR A 178 37.20 23.25 49.30
N GLU A 179 36.85 23.69 50.50
CA GLU A 179 37.76 24.48 51.33
C GLU A 179 38.01 23.60 52.56
N ASP A 180 39.25 23.59 53.03
CA ASP A 180 39.81 22.79 54.13
C ASP A 180 40.43 21.43 53.71
N ASP A 181 41.68 21.50 53.25
CA ASP A 181 42.74 20.58 53.68
C ASP A 181 44.06 21.41 53.71
N GLU A 182 44.42 21.86 54.92
CA GLU A 182 45.74 22.39 55.30
C GLU A 182 46.82 21.29 55.33
#